data_AF-A0A7X6DM77-F1
#
_entry.id   AF-A0A7X6DM77-F1
#
_cell.length_a   1.000
_cell.length_b   1.000
_cell.length_c   1.000
_cell.angle_alpha   90.00
_cell.angle_beta   90.00
_cell.angle_gamma   90.00
#
_symmetry.space_group_name_H-M   'P 1'
#
loop_
_entity.id
_entity.type
_entity.pdbx_description
1 polymer ?
#
loop_
_entity_poly.entity_id
_entity_poly.type
_entity_poly.pdbx_seq_one_letter_code
_entity_poly.pdbx_strand_id
1 'polypeptide(L)'
;MGRGKTKPPHERTADEDVDVVDWEKVAAMAEFKALLAAKRKFILPTTIFFVVYYFALPILVGYAPELMKTKVIGSVNLAYLFALSQFFMAWIVAALYMRAAGRFDGMIGMVLAKLKKRRR
;
A
#
# COMPACT_ATOMS: atom_id res chain seq x y z
N MET A 1 36.68 -34.47 -10.40
CA MET A 1 35.70 -34.03 -11.42
C MET A 1 34.84 -32.91 -10.83
N GLY A 2 35.26 -31.65 -11.04
CA GLY A 2 34.65 -30.47 -10.41
C GLY A 2 33.41 -30.00 -11.16
N ARG A 3 32.26 -29.95 -10.47
CA ARG A 3 31.04 -29.32 -10.95
C ARG A 3 31.03 -27.85 -10.52
N GLY A 4 31.65 -26.98 -11.30
CA GLY A 4 31.39 -25.55 -11.23
C GLY A 4 30.03 -25.25 -11.87
N LYS A 5 28.95 -25.32 -11.08
CA LYS A 5 27.59 -25.01 -11.57
C LYS A 5 27.24 -23.56 -11.28
N THR A 6 27.78 -22.62 -12.05
CA THR A 6 27.10 -21.33 -12.24
C THR A 6 25.99 -21.55 -13.26
N LYS A 7 24.74 -21.66 -12.79
CA LYS A 7 23.56 -21.76 -13.66
C LYS A 7 23.46 -20.54 -14.59
N PRO A 8 22.99 -20.72 -15.84
CA PRO A 8 22.78 -19.64 -16.78
C PRO A 8 21.67 -18.66 -16.32
N PRO A 9 21.69 -17.40 -16.75
CA PRO A 9 20.85 -16.32 -16.19
C PRO A 9 19.33 -16.54 -16.23
N HIS A 10 18.84 -17.38 -17.13
CA HIS A 10 17.40 -17.66 -17.30
C HIS A 10 16.89 -18.83 -16.44
N GLU A 11 17.79 -19.55 -15.76
CA GLU A 11 17.45 -20.64 -14.82
C GLU A 11 17.49 -20.19 -13.35
N ARG A 12 17.81 -18.91 -13.10
CA ARG A 12 17.74 -18.32 -11.77
C ARG A 12 16.28 -18.02 -11.45
N THR A 13 15.77 -18.67 -10.42
CA THR A 13 14.46 -18.31 -9.87
C THR A 13 14.59 -16.97 -9.14
N ALA A 14 13.51 -16.20 -9.05
CA ALA A 14 13.54 -14.84 -8.51
C ALA A 14 14.22 -14.76 -7.14
N ASP A 15 14.18 -15.84 -6.34
CA ASP A 15 14.83 -16.01 -5.04
C ASP A 15 16.38 -16.04 -5.09
N GLU A 16 16.99 -16.54 -6.18
CA GLU A 16 18.46 -16.65 -6.34
C GLU A 16 19.11 -15.32 -6.80
N ASP A 17 18.39 -14.43 -7.49
CA ASP A 17 18.88 -13.10 -7.87
C ASP A 17 18.73 -12.05 -6.74
N VAL A 18 17.93 -12.35 -5.70
CA VAL A 18 17.76 -11.48 -4.51
C VAL A 18 19.06 -11.35 -3.71
N ASP A 19 19.94 -12.36 -3.78
CA ASP A 19 21.15 -12.50 -2.96
C ASP A 19 22.28 -11.53 -3.38
N VAL A 20 22.14 -10.82 -4.51
CA VAL A 20 23.14 -9.85 -5.00
C VAL A 20 22.85 -8.42 -4.51
N VAL A 21 21.67 -8.17 -3.95
CA VAL A 21 21.28 -6.87 -3.40
C VAL A 21 21.34 -6.95 -1.88
N ASP A 22 22.34 -6.29 -1.30
CA ASP A 22 22.51 -6.20 0.15
C ASP A 22 21.43 -5.25 0.74
N TRP A 23 20.22 -5.79 0.95
CA TRP A 23 19.03 -5.05 1.35
C TRP A 23 19.20 -4.36 2.71
N GLU A 24 20.04 -4.89 3.60
CA GLU A 24 20.38 -4.23 4.87
C GLU A 24 21.12 -2.93 4.64
N LYS A 25 22.10 -2.91 3.71
CA LYS A 25 22.80 -1.67 3.34
C LYS A 25 21.87 -0.65 2.69
N VAL A 26 20.91 -1.10 1.88
CA VAL A 26 19.90 -0.23 1.23
C VAL A 26 18.91 0.34 2.26
N ALA A 27 18.43 -0.48 3.20
CA ALA A 27 17.53 -0.07 4.27
C ALA A 27 18.21 0.85 5.30
N ALA A 28 19.53 0.72 5.48
CA ALA A 28 20.33 1.57 6.36
C ALA A 28 20.65 2.96 5.77
N MET A 29 20.46 3.17 4.46
CA MET A 29 20.72 4.47 3.83
C MET A 29 19.77 5.54 4.39
N ALA A 30 20.33 6.68 4.84
CA ALA A 30 19.55 7.79 5.41
C ALA A 30 18.49 8.33 4.42
N GLU A 31 18.78 8.24 3.13
CA GLU A 31 17.89 8.61 2.03
C GLU A 31 16.62 7.72 1.99
N PHE A 32 16.72 6.44 2.35
CA PHE A 32 15.61 5.48 2.31
C PHE A 32 14.58 5.71 3.44
N LYS A 33 15.04 6.22 4.60
CA LYS A 33 14.19 6.48 5.77
C LYS A 33 13.23 7.65 5.57
N ALA A 34 13.69 8.75 4.97
CA ALA A 34 12.82 9.89 4.68
C ALA A 34 11.73 9.53 3.65
N LEU A 35 12.06 8.63 2.72
CA LEU A 35 11.13 8.12 1.71
C LEU A 35 10.05 7.21 2.32
N LEU A 36 10.44 6.31 3.22
CA LEU A 36 9.48 5.51 4.00
C LEU A 36 8.65 6.36 4.95
N ALA A 37 9.22 7.41 5.54
CA ALA A 37 8.50 8.35 6.39
C ALA A 37 7.45 9.15 5.60
N ALA A 38 7.79 9.62 4.40
CA ALA A 38 6.84 10.27 3.50
C ALA A 38 5.71 9.33 3.06
N LYS A 39 6.03 8.05 2.79
CA LYS A 39 5.03 7.00 2.51
C LYS A 39 4.07 6.82 3.68
N ARG A 40 4.61 6.63 4.88
CA ARG A 40 3.81 6.45 6.10
C ARG A 40 2.94 7.65 6.41
N LYS A 41 3.43 8.88 6.19
CA LYS A 41 2.66 10.10 6.46
C LYS A 41 1.37 10.22 5.63
N PHE A 42 1.30 9.58 4.46
CA PHE A 42 0.08 9.52 3.65
C PHE A 42 -0.77 8.26 3.91
N ILE A 43 -0.13 7.10 4.04
CA ILE A 43 -0.86 5.83 4.20
C ILE A 43 -1.47 5.72 5.60
N LEU A 44 -0.71 6.10 6.65
CA LEU A 44 -1.14 5.94 8.03
C LEU A 44 -2.46 6.67 8.36
N PRO A 45 -2.67 7.96 8.00
CA PRO A 45 -3.96 8.61 8.23
C PRO A 45 -5.09 7.98 7.41
N THR A 46 -4.81 7.52 6.19
CA THR A 46 -5.80 6.82 5.35
C THR A 46 -6.24 5.50 5.98
N THR A 47 -5.30 4.72 6.51
CA THR A 47 -5.59 3.46 7.21
C THR A 47 -6.35 3.70 8.51
N ILE A 48 -5.97 4.71 9.30
CA ILE A 48 -6.71 5.06 10.52
C ILE A 48 -8.13 5.48 10.18
N PHE A 49 -8.31 6.34 9.18
CA PHE A 49 -9.63 6.76 8.71
C PHE A 49 -10.45 5.56 8.23
N PHE A 50 -9.86 4.66 7.45
CA PHE A 50 -10.51 3.42 6.99
C PHE A 50 -11.04 2.59 8.16
N VAL A 51 -10.20 2.35 9.17
CA VAL A 51 -10.56 1.56 10.35
C VAL A 51 -11.70 2.23 11.10
N VAL A 52 -11.58 3.54 11.38
CA VAL A 52 -12.63 4.30 12.07
C VAL A 52 -13.94 4.27 11.27
N TYR A 53 -13.88 4.48 9.95
CA TYR A 53 -15.06 4.52 9.09
C TYR A 53 -15.73 3.14 8.95
N TYR A 54 -14.93 2.07 8.90
CA TYR A 54 -15.43 0.70 8.88
C TYR A 54 -16.19 0.35 10.16
N PHE A 55 -15.63 0.71 11.32
CA PHE A 55 -16.28 0.49 12.62
C PHE A 55 -17.40 1.48 12.93
N ALA A 56 -17.46 2.61 12.24
CA ALA A 56 -18.52 3.60 12.45
C ALA A 56 -19.91 3.01 12.21
N LEU A 57 -20.08 2.12 11.21
CA LEU A 57 -21.39 1.51 10.95
C LEU A 57 -21.91 0.67 12.13
N PRO A 58 -21.20 -0.36 12.64
CA PRO A 58 -21.67 -1.13 13.79
C PRO A 58 -21.80 -0.27 15.07
N ILE A 59 -20.94 0.73 15.26
CA ILE A 59 -21.04 1.66 16.39
C ILE A 59 -22.33 2.50 16.28
N LEU A 60 -22.61 3.10 15.13
CA LEU A 60 -23.83 3.89 14.92
C LEU A 60 -25.08 3.02 14.97
N VAL A 61 -25.05 1.79 14.47
CA VAL A 61 -26.18 0.86 14.56
C VAL A 61 -26.45 0.47 16.02
N GLY A 62 -25.40 0.25 16.82
CA GLY A 62 -25.55 -0.11 18.23
C GLY A 62 -25.96 1.06 19.13
N TYR A 63 -25.43 2.26 18.89
CA TYR A 63 -25.64 3.43 19.74
C TYR A 63 -26.80 4.33 19.28
N ALA A 64 -27.07 4.38 17.96
CA ALA A 64 -28.11 5.20 17.36
C ALA A 64 -28.92 4.43 16.28
N PRO A 65 -29.59 3.32 16.65
CA PRO A 65 -30.39 2.54 15.71
C PRO A 65 -31.55 3.34 15.08
N GLU A 66 -32.08 4.33 15.79
CA GLU A 66 -33.12 5.25 15.31
C GLU A 66 -32.63 6.06 14.09
N LEU A 67 -31.41 6.59 14.13
CA LEU A 67 -30.79 7.30 13.00
C LEU A 67 -30.57 6.37 11.81
N MET A 68 -30.11 5.14 12.06
CA MET A 68 -29.89 4.14 11.01
C MET A 68 -31.19 3.66 10.35
N LYS A 69 -32.31 3.66 11.07
CA LYS A 69 -33.66 3.37 10.55
C LYS A 69 -34.29 4.56 9.82
N THR A 70 -33.73 5.75 9.95
CA THR A 70 -34.25 6.96 9.29
C THR A 70 -34.24 6.74 7.78
N LYS A 71 -35.42 6.82 7.18
CA LYS A 71 -35.63 6.63 5.74
C LYS A 71 -35.23 7.91 5.01
N VAL A 72 -34.38 7.77 3.99
CA VAL A 72 -33.90 8.90 3.18
C VAL A 72 -34.72 9.01 1.90
N ILE A 73 -34.88 7.91 1.16
CA ILE A 73 -35.68 7.85 -0.07
C ILE A 73 -36.43 6.51 -0.11
N GLY A 74 -37.76 6.56 0.01
CA GLY A 74 -38.61 5.37 0.01
C GLY A 74 -38.21 4.36 1.10
N SER A 75 -37.80 3.15 0.70
CA SER A 75 -37.35 2.07 1.58
C SER A 75 -35.86 2.13 1.95
N VAL A 76 -35.10 3.07 1.36
CA VAL A 76 -33.67 3.23 1.60
C VAL A 76 -33.47 4.02 2.89
N ASN A 77 -32.89 3.38 3.90
CA ASN A 77 -32.51 4.00 5.16
C ASN A 77 -31.05 4.48 5.16
N LEU A 78 -30.69 5.22 6.20
CA LEU A 78 -29.33 5.74 6.37
C LEU A 78 -28.26 4.64 6.36
N ALA A 79 -28.59 3.44 6.87
CA ALA A 79 -27.68 2.30 6.87
C ALA A 79 -27.33 1.83 5.45
N TYR A 80 -28.31 1.79 4.53
CA TYR A 80 -28.04 1.49 3.12
C TYR A 80 -27.17 2.55 2.46
N LEU A 81 -27.38 3.83 2.79
CA LEU A 81 -26.55 4.91 2.27
C LEU A 81 -25.10 4.79 2.76
N PHE A 82 -24.92 4.44 4.04
CA PHE A 82 -23.61 4.20 4.63
C PHE A 82 -22.93 2.93 4.07
N ALA A 83 -23.70 1.88 3.79
CA ALA A 83 -23.18 0.70 3.11
C ALA A 83 -22.71 1.05 1.69
N LEU A 84 -23.47 1.88 0.96
CA LEU A 84 -23.09 2.35 -0.37
C LEU A 84 -21.82 3.22 -0.33
N SER A 85 -21.68 4.10 0.66
CA SER A 85 -20.48 4.92 0.82
C SER A 85 -19.23 4.10 1.12
N GLN A 86 -19.34 2.87 1.65
CA GLN A 86 -18.19 1.98 1.80
C GLN A 86 -17.54 1.62 0.45
N PHE A 87 -18.31 1.46 -0.62
CA PHE A 87 -17.75 1.20 -1.95
C PHE A 87 -16.91 2.37 -2.46
N PHE A 88 -17.45 3.58 -2.35
CA PHE A 88 -16.70 4.80 -2.71
C PHE A 88 -15.46 4.97 -1.83
N MET A 89 -15.57 4.68 -0.54
CA MET A 89 -14.44 4.70 0.38
C MET A 89 -13.34 3.71 -0.06
N ALA A 90 -13.70 2.48 -0.42
CA ALA A 90 -12.73 1.49 -0.91
C ALA A 90 -12.02 1.96 -2.19
N TRP A 91 -12.75 2.53 -3.15
CA TRP A 91 -12.15 3.12 -4.35
C TRP A 91 -11.24 4.31 -4.06
N ILE A 92 -11.62 5.19 -3.12
CA ILE A 92 -10.77 6.32 -2.71
C ILE A 92 -9.48 5.81 -2.09
N VAL A 93 -9.55 4.80 -1.21
CA VAL A 93 -8.37 4.19 -0.61
C VAL A 93 -7.50 3.53 -1.67
N ALA A 94 -8.09 2.81 -2.63
CA ALA A 94 -7.35 2.21 -3.74
C ALA A 94 -6.69 3.27 -4.64
N ALA A 95 -7.39 4.37 -4.96
CA ALA A 95 -6.86 5.48 -5.74
C ALA A 95 -5.73 6.22 -5.00
N LEU A 96 -5.88 6.47 -3.70
CA LEU A 96 -4.83 7.01 -2.84
C LEU A 96 -3.62 6.08 -2.80
N TYR A 97 -3.83 4.77 -2.71
CA TYR A 97 -2.78 3.78 -2.77
C TYR A 97 -2.04 3.82 -4.11
N MET A 98 -2.75 3.81 -5.25
CA MET A 98 -2.13 3.90 -6.58
C MET A 98 -1.31 5.18 -6.75
N ARG A 99 -1.82 6.32 -6.25
CA ARG A 99 -1.09 7.60 -6.27
C ARG A 99 0.16 7.55 -5.39
N ALA A 100 0.13 6.82 -4.27
CA ALA A 100 1.30 6.58 -3.44
C ALA A 100 2.30 5.63 -4.11
N ALA A 101 1.82 4.60 -4.81
CA ALA A 101 2.62 3.63 -5.53
C ALA A 101 3.39 4.27 -6.71
N GLY A 102 2.77 5.20 -7.45
CA GLY A 102 3.47 5.93 -8.52
C GLY A 102 4.68 6.75 -8.06
N ARG A 103 4.77 7.08 -6.76
CA ARG A 103 5.97 7.72 -6.18
C ARG A 103 7.08 6.71 -5.88
N PHE A 104 6.75 5.44 -5.66
CA PHE A 104 7.73 4.35 -5.49
C PHE A 104 8.45 4.03 -6.79
N ASP A 105 7.71 3.95 -7.90
CA ASP A 105 8.28 3.63 -9.21
C ASP A 105 9.34 4.65 -9.65
N GLY A 106 9.14 5.94 -9.33
CA GLY A 106 10.13 7.00 -9.62
C GLY A 106 11.45 6.87 -8.86
N MET A 107 11.43 6.28 -7.65
CA MET A 107 12.63 6.14 -6.82
C MET A 107 13.41 4.87 -7.13
N ILE A 108 12.71 3.79 -7.49
CA ILE A 108 13.33 2.56 -7.99
C ILE A 108 14.18 2.87 -9.23
N GLY A 109 13.69 3.77 -10.10
CA GLY A 109 14.46 4.27 -11.24
C GLY A 109 15.79 4.93 -10.87
N MET A 110 15.83 5.73 -9.79
CA MET A 110 17.06 6.40 -9.35
C MET A 110 18.07 5.43 -8.70
N VAL A 111 17.60 4.46 -7.92
CA VAL A 111 18.48 3.44 -7.31
C VAL A 111 19.08 2.53 -8.38
N LEU A 112 18.27 2.10 -9.36
CA LEU A 112 18.75 1.31 -10.51
C LEU A 112 19.74 2.09 -11.38
N ALA A 113 19.50 3.40 -11.60
CA ALA A 113 20.41 4.25 -12.36
C ALA A 113 21.79 4.40 -11.70
N LYS A 114 21.84 4.52 -10.36
CA LYS A 114 23.09 4.61 -9.59
C LYS A 114 23.86 3.28 -9.59
N LEU A 115 23.17 2.14 -9.50
CA LEU A 115 23.79 0.81 -9.62
C LEU A 115 24.39 0.56 -11.01
N LYS A 116 23.71 1.00 -12.08
CA LYS A 116 24.20 0.88 -13.45
C LYS A 116 25.45 1.73 -13.70
N LYS A 117 25.57 2.90 -13.05
CA LYS A 117 26.72 3.80 -13.17
C LYS A 117 27.98 3.30 -12.45
N ARG A 118 27.85 2.46 -11.41
CA ARG A 118 28.98 1.91 -10.64
C ARG A 118 29.58 0.63 -11.23
N ARG A 119 28.95 0.06 -12.26
CA ARG A 119 29.40 -1.14 -12.99
C ARG A 119 30.16 -0.78 -14.29
N ARG A 120 30.33 0.51 -14.61
CA ARG A 120 31.27 1.01 -15.62
C ARG A 120 32.41 1.72 -14.91
#